data_AF-A0A9Q8ZFN8-F1
#
_entry.id   AF-A0A9Q8ZFN8-F1
#
_cell.length_a   1.000
_cell.length_b   1.000
_cell.length_c   1.000
_cell.angle_alpha   90.00
_cell.angle_beta   90.00
_cell.angle_gamma   90.00
#
_symmetry.space_group_name_H-M   'P 1'
#
loop_
_entity.id
_entity.type
_entity.pdbx_description
1 polymer ?
#
loop_
_entity_poly.entity_id
_entity_poly.type
_entity_poly.pdbx_seq_one_letter_code
_entity_poly.pdbx_strand_id
1 'polypeptide(L)'
;MGWLWGSNNRPSGKDQLDPSLREFLTKEAPTGPKPALPSAPKEKPVEAQTPTSTSTPSQPQEQTEDQKPWVPPQSQFQDGRYAHLWKNYTPQEVLDNRGKSEQDRLRDLVDAYNDRKASIGRIAMENCALEYMEQFECFRNPKTWWSQGTMCNAESRKFNRCYDMQSKFLKALGYMTMDARTPEEDERIQMHADKLYQRMLQQEAEIEKAKAEGRPIPKFESVLSKRNVSQAMGGVSQNTRTAQAVEIGNLNSADESDIWAQIKPEARKEYEKKLENLTPEEREIERLAVVGELRAQNGVAKQLEQTFIEERVARMKRREAGQATFGDTIKTLWGWG
;
A
#
# COMPACT_ATOMS: atom_id res chain seq x y z
N MET A 1 11.34 3.40 24.74
CA MET A 1 10.11 3.16 25.54
C MET A 1 10.49 2.55 26.88
N GLY A 2 11.07 3.38 27.76
CA GLY A 2 11.34 3.02 29.14
C GLY A 2 10.05 3.10 29.94
N TRP A 3 9.71 2.01 30.60
CA TRP A 3 8.58 1.89 31.51
C TRP A 3 8.65 2.96 32.59
N LEU A 4 7.70 3.89 32.56
CA LEU A 4 7.48 4.94 33.56
C LEU A 4 6.78 4.38 34.81
N TRP A 5 7.44 3.44 35.49
CA TRP A 5 7.07 3.07 36.86
C TRP A 5 8.31 3.17 37.76
N GLY A 6 8.88 4.37 37.78
CA GLY A 6 9.74 4.82 38.84
C GLY A 6 8.89 5.31 40.01
N SER A 7 9.11 4.71 41.17
CA SER A 7 8.52 5.11 42.45
C SER A 7 8.70 6.61 42.70
N ASN A 8 7.62 7.31 43.06
CA ASN A 8 7.64 8.28 44.16
C ASN A 8 6.22 8.67 44.58
N ASN A 9 6.00 8.60 45.90
CA ASN A 9 4.80 9.02 46.62
C ASN A 9 4.12 10.27 46.04
N ARG A 10 2.85 10.17 45.61
CA ARG A 10 1.86 11.27 45.50
C ARG A 10 0.46 10.74 45.12
N PRO A 11 -0.62 11.50 45.42
CA PRO A 11 -1.93 10.97 45.80
C PRO A 11 -2.68 10.29 44.65
N SER A 12 -3.48 9.29 45.02
CA SER A 12 -4.25 8.40 44.16
C SER A 12 -4.89 9.07 42.93
N GLY A 13 -4.45 8.69 41.72
CA GLY A 13 -5.01 9.13 40.43
C GLY A 13 -6.47 8.72 40.16
N LYS A 14 -7.15 8.10 41.13
CA LYS A 14 -8.61 7.91 41.11
C LYS A 14 -9.35 9.25 41.16
N ASP A 15 -8.74 10.23 41.84
CA ASP A 15 -9.00 11.68 41.93
C ASP A 15 -9.33 12.42 40.63
N GLN A 16 -8.79 11.94 39.51
CA GLN A 16 -8.76 12.67 38.23
C GLN A 16 -9.55 11.98 37.11
N LEU A 17 -10.23 10.87 37.41
CA LEU A 17 -11.05 10.16 36.44
C LEU A 17 -12.44 10.79 36.35
N ASP A 18 -12.99 10.83 35.13
CA ASP A 18 -14.38 11.22 34.87
C ASP A 18 -15.34 10.36 35.72
N PRO A 19 -16.42 10.93 36.30
CA PRO A 19 -17.27 10.21 37.25
C PRO A 19 -17.86 8.92 36.67
N SER A 20 -18.21 8.93 35.38
CA SER A 20 -18.75 7.76 34.68
C SER A 20 -17.74 6.61 34.61
N LEU A 21 -16.46 6.93 34.40
CA LEU A 21 -15.37 5.98 34.33
C LEU A 21 -15.01 5.41 35.70
N ARG A 22 -15.11 6.22 36.77
CA ARG A 22 -14.93 5.71 38.13
C ARG A 22 -16.00 4.69 38.47
N GLU A 23 -17.25 5.02 38.16
CA GLU A 23 -18.37 4.14 38.47
C GLU A 23 -18.26 2.83 37.72
N PHE A 24 -17.91 2.88 36.43
CA PHE A 24 -17.63 1.70 35.61
C PHE A 24 -16.51 0.84 36.18
N LEU A 25 -15.35 1.44 36.49
CA LEU A 25 -14.20 0.73 37.06
C LEU A 25 -14.50 0.13 38.43
N THR A 26 -15.36 0.75 39.23
CA THR A 26 -15.75 0.24 40.56
C THR A 26 -16.74 -0.92 40.42
N LYS A 27 -17.60 -0.88 39.39
CA LYS A 27 -18.62 -1.89 39.12
C LYS A 27 -18.06 -3.14 38.43
N GLU A 28 -17.07 -2.96 37.56
CA GLU A 28 -16.44 -4.03 36.78
C GLU A 28 -15.17 -4.59 37.46
N ALA A 29 -14.63 -3.91 38.47
CA ALA A 29 -13.47 -4.42 39.20
C ALA A 29 -13.83 -5.74 39.92
N PRO A 30 -13.09 -6.83 39.67
CA PRO A 30 -13.36 -8.12 40.27
C PRO A 30 -13.21 -8.04 41.80
N THR A 31 -14.27 -8.39 42.54
CA THR A 31 -14.33 -8.38 44.01
C THR A 31 -13.67 -9.59 44.67
N GLY A 32 -12.88 -10.36 43.91
CA GLY A 32 -12.17 -11.53 44.41
C GLY A 32 -10.99 -11.19 45.34
N PRO A 33 -10.57 -12.13 46.20
CA PRO A 33 -9.41 -11.92 47.06
C PRO A 33 -8.16 -11.66 46.21
N LYS A 34 -7.45 -10.59 46.53
CA LYS A 34 -6.18 -10.24 45.88
C LYS A 34 -5.19 -11.39 46.08
N PRO A 35 -4.66 -12.02 45.01
CA PRO A 35 -3.63 -13.04 45.17
C PRO A 35 -2.39 -12.40 45.81
N ALA A 36 -1.86 -13.05 46.85
CA ALA A 36 -0.66 -12.59 47.52
C ALA A 36 0.53 -12.73 46.56
N LEU A 37 1.21 -11.62 46.29
CA LEU A 37 2.50 -11.64 45.59
C LEU A 37 3.56 -12.30 46.49
N PRO A 38 4.46 -13.13 45.93
CA PRO A 38 5.55 -13.72 46.71
C PRO A 38 6.47 -12.62 47.25
N SER A 39 6.86 -12.75 48.51
CA SER A 39 7.74 -11.80 49.19
C SER A 39 9.13 -11.80 48.57
N ALA A 40 9.68 -10.61 48.33
CA ALA A 40 11.05 -10.41 47.87
C ALA A 40 12.06 -11.03 48.86
N PRO A 41 13.13 -11.71 48.39
CA PRO A 41 14.15 -12.27 49.26
C PRO A 41 14.88 -11.18 50.05
N LYS A 42 15.04 -11.40 51.37
CA LYS A 42 15.84 -10.54 52.26
C LYS A 42 17.31 -10.58 51.84
N GLU A 43 17.88 -9.43 51.54
CA GLU A 43 19.32 -9.23 51.46
C GLU A 43 19.98 -9.51 52.83
N LYS A 44 21.06 -10.30 52.81
CA LYS A 44 22.00 -10.42 53.94
C LYS A 44 23.12 -9.39 53.76
N PRO A 45 23.67 -8.83 54.86
CA PRO A 45 24.61 -7.71 54.79
C PRO A 45 25.96 -8.10 54.20
N VAL A 46 26.50 -7.17 53.42
CA VAL A 46 27.89 -7.13 52.93
C VAL A 46 28.83 -6.91 54.11
N GLU A 47 29.82 -7.78 54.26
CA GLU A 47 31.04 -7.47 55.01
C GLU A 47 32.22 -7.40 54.03
N ALA A 48 33.03 -6.37 54.24
CA ALA A 48 33.98 -5.80 53.30
C ALA A 48 35.28 -6.60 53.14
N GLN A 49 35.87 -6.56 51.93
CA GLN A 49 37.32 -6.38 51.71
C GLN A 49 37.66 -6.22 50.20
N THR A 50 38.26 -5.08 49.86
CA THR A 50 39.09 -4.80 48.67
C THR A 50 40.57 -5.19 48.97
N PRO A 51 41.54 -5.10 48.03
CA PRO A 51 41.57 -5.36 46.59
C PRO A 51 42.83 -6.18 46.13
N THR A 52 42.99 -6.38 44.81
CA THR A 52 44.25 -6.74 44.06
C THR A 52 44.70 -8.22 44.15
N SER A 53 45.14 -8.95 43.12
CA SER A 53 45.77 -8.61 41.82
C SER A 53 45.77 -9.85 40.89
N THR A 54 45.78 -9.64 39.56
CA THR A 54 46.49 -10.46 38.52
C THR A 54 45.93 -11.89 38.29
N SER A 55 45.58 -12.40 37.10
CA SER A 55 46.09 -12.24 35.73
C SER A 55 45.07 -12.78 34.71
N THR A 56 44.95 -12.12 33.55
CA THR A 56 44.46 -12.67 32.27
C THR A 56 45.46 -13.74 31.75
N PRO A 57 45.05 -14.77 30.99
CA PRO A 57 44.82 -14.67 29.54
C PRO A 57 43.48 -15.30 29.10
N SER A 58 42.64 -14.59 28.35
CA SER A 58 42.56 -14.61 26.88
C SER A 58 42.15 -15.97 26.29
N GLN A 59 40.86 -16.07 25.95
CA GLN A 59 40.22 -16.52 24.69
C GLN A 59 40.80 -17.70 23.90
N PRO A 60 39.95 -18.51 23.24
CA PRO A 60 39.17 -18.07 22.05
C PRO A 60 37.65 -18.27 22.26
N GLN A 61 36.74 -17.36 21.92
CA GLN A 61 36.44 -16.78 20.61
C GLN A 61 36.24 -17.84 19.51
N GLU A 62 35.10 -18.53 19.56
CA GLU A 62 34.37 -18.98 18.37
C GLU A 62 33.38 -17.84 18.03
N GLN A 63 33.76 -16.98 17.09
CA GLN A 63 33.42 -17.10 15.66
C GLN A 63 31.91 -17.03 15.41
N THR A 64 31.46 -15.80 15.19
CA THR A 64 30.52 -15.40 14.13
C THR A 64 29.93 -16.55 13.31
N GLU A 65 28.82 -17.09 13.79
CA GLU A 65 27.82 -17.70 12.91
C GLU A 65 26.88 -16.60 12.40
N ASP A 66 26.73 -16.61 11.08
CA ASP A 66 25.89 -15.83 10.19
C ASP A 66 24.73 -15.03 10.80
N GLN A 67 24.64 -13.76 10.36
CA GLN A 67 23.61 -12.78 10.70
C GLN A 67 22.22 -13.16 10.17
N LYS A 68 21.65 -14.27 10.64
CA LYS A 68 20.23 -14.54 10.48
C LYS A 68 19.51 -13.90 11.66
N PRO A 69 18.61 -12.93 11.44
CA PRO A 69 17.92 -12.28 12.54
C PRO A 69 17.16 -13.34 13.35
N TRP A 70 17.42 -13.36 14.66
CA TRP A 70 16.90 -14.35 15.60
C TRP A 70 15.37 -14.28 15.76
N VAL A 71 14.78 -13.18 15.29
CA VAL A 71 13.35 -12.90 15.25
C VAL A 71 12.98 -12.30 13.88
N PRO A 72 11.75 -12.51 13.41
CA PRO A 72 11.30 -11.93 12.16
C PRO A 72 11.19 -10.39 12.24
N PRO A 73 11.24 -9.67 11.12
CA PRO A 73 11.18 -8.20 11.08
C PRO A 73 9.87 -7.64 11.66
N GLN A 74 8.79 -8.44 11.65
CA GLN A 74 7.50 -8.12 12.27
C GLN A 74 7.56 -8.10 13.81
N SER A 75 8.63 -8.61 14.41
CA SER A 75 8.83 -8.53 15.86
C SER A 75 9.10 -7.09 16.29
N GLN A 76 8.34 -6.60 17.28
CA GLN A 76 8.60 -5.31 17.90
C GLN A 76 9.96 -5.27 18.62
N PHE A 77 10.45 -6.41 19.09
CA PHE A 77 11.70 -6.55 19.81
C PHE A 77 12.68 -7.39 18.98
N GLN A 78 13.68 -6.72 18.42
CA GLN A 78 14.71 -7.32 17.56
C GLN A 78 15.86 -7.96 18.36
N ASP A 79 15.89 -7.73 19.67
CA ASP A 79 16.91 -8.23 20.61
C ASP A 79 16.78 -9.72 20.96
N GLY A 80 15.78 -10.42 20.40
CA GLY A 80 15.60 -11.86 20.59
C GLY A 80 14.97 -12.28 21.92
N ARG A 81 14.63 -11.35 22.82
CA ARG A 81 14.04 -11.67 24.14
C ARG A 81 12.76 -12.52 24.05
N TYR A 82 11.97 -12.29 23.01
CA TYR A 82 10.70 -12.97 22.77
C TYR A 82 10.76 -14.00 21.63
N ALA A 83 11.95 -14.43 21.22
CA ALA A 83 12.10 -15.35 20.09
C ALA A 83 11.39 -16.69 20.29
N HIS A 84 11.27 -17.15 21.54
CA HIS A 84 10.53 -18.36 21.86
C HIS A 84 9.05 -18.29 21.47
N LEU A 85 8.42 -17.10 21.47
CA LEU A 85 7.04 -16.89 21.01
C LEU A 85 6.93 -17.04 19.48
N TRP A 86 7.98 -16.66 18.75
CA TRP A 86 8.02 -16.73 17.30
C TRP A 86 8.32 -18.13 16.75
N LYS A 87 8.91 -19.04 17.56
CA LYS A 87 9.28 -20.40 17.11
C LYS A 87 8.12 -21.18 16.49
N ASN A 88 6.93 -21.03 17.05
CA ASN A 88 5.72 -21.73 16.59
C ASN A 88 4.68 -20.76 15.99
N TYR A 89 5.03 -19.49 15.82
CA TYR A 89 4.10 -18.52 15.25
C TYR A 89 3.90 -18.82 13.77
N THR A 90 2.65 -19.04 13.39
CA THR A 90 2.25 -19.11 11.99
C THR A 90 1.52 -17.81 11.66
N PRO A 91 1.97 -17.03 10.66
CA PRO A 91 1.25 -15.84 10.23
C PRO A 91 -0.21 -16.16 9.88
N GLN A 92 -1.12 -15.25 10.22
CA GLN A 92 -2.56 -15.43 9.98
C GLN A 92 -2.86 -15.76 8.52
N GLU A 93 -2.19 -15.07 7.59
CA GLU A 93 -2.31 -15.31 6.15
C GLU A 93 -2.01 -16.76 5.76
N VAL A 94 -1.02 -17.40 6.38
CA VAL A 94 -0.69 -18.80 6.13
C VAL A 94 -1.78 -19.73 6.66
N LEU A 95 -2.42 -19.39 7.77
CA LEU A 95 -3.54 -20.16 8.32
C LEU A 95 -4.78 -20.04 7.42
N ASP A 96 -5.10 -18.82 6.99
CA ASP A 96 -6.23 -18.55 6.10
C ASP A 96 -6.02 -19.24 4.74
N ASN A 97 -4.79 -19.24 4.20
CA ASN A 97 -4.48 -19.86 2.92
C ASN A 97 -4.41 -21.40 2.95
N ARG A 98 -4.28 -22.03 4.13
CA ARG A 98 -4.26 -23.50 4.25
C ARG A 98 -5.61 -24.15 3.97
N GLY A 99 -6.71 -23.46 4.28
CA GLY A 99 -8.08 -23.97 4.10
C GLY A 99 -8.70 -23.64 2.74
N LYS A 100 -8.10 -22.70 1.99
CA LYS A 100 -8.65 -22.20 0.73
C LYS A 100 -8.50 -23.22 -0.38
N SER A 101 -9.59 -23.44 -1.11
CA SER A 101 -9.54 -24.15 -2.39
C SER A 101 -8.90 -23.26 -3.46
N GLU A 102 -8.50 -23.86 -4.57
CA GLU A 102 -7.96 -23.09 -5.70
C GLU A 102 -9.01 -22.12 -6.28
N GLN A 103 -10.29 -22.49 -6.23
CA GLN A 103 -11.36 -21.58 -6.65
C GLN A 103 -11.41 -20.37 -5.73
N ASP A 104 -11.22 -20.55 -4.42
CA ASP A 104 -11.20 -19.44 -3.45
C ASP A 104 -10.00 -18.53 -3.71
N ARG A 105 -8.81 -19.08 -4.01
CA ARG A 105 -7.63 -18.27 -4.39
C ARG A 105 -7.84 -17.46 -5.65
N LEU A 106 -8.49 -18.05 -6.66
CA LEU A 106 -8.85 -17.34 -7.89
C LEU A 106 -9.87 -16.23 -7.62
N ARG A 107 -10.83 -16.46 -6.73
CA ARG A 107 -11.77 -15.42 -6.29
C ARG A 107 -11.06 -14.31 -5.54
N ASP A 108 -10.24 -14.63 -4.56
CA ASP A 108 -9.46 -13.65 -3.79
C ASP A 108 -8.61 -12.76 -4.71
N LEU A 109 -7.99 -13.34 -5.74
CA LEU A 109 -7.19 -12.58 -6.70
C LEU A 109 -8.04 -11.61 -7.55
N VAL A 110 -9.19 -12.07 -8.04
CA VAL A 110 -10.12 -11.24 -8.81
C VAL A 110 -10.73 -10.15 -7.93
N ASP A 111 -11.10 -10.48 -6.70
CA ASP A 111 -11.68 -9.56 -5.73
C ASP A 111 -10.64 -8.51 -5.32
N ALA A 112 -9.40 -8.90 -5.03
CA ALA A 112 -8.31 -7.96 -4.76
C ALA A 112 -8.07 -6.99 -5.94
N TYR A 113 -8.10 -7.48 -7.18
CA TYR A 113 -8.00 -6.63 -8.37
C TYR A 113 -9.18 -5.65 -8.48
N ASN A 114 -10.40 -6.13 -8.28
CA ASN A 114 -11.61 -5.30 -8.32
C ASN A 114 -11.62 -4.26 -7.19
N ASP A 115 -11.16 -4.62 -6.00
CA ASP A 115 -11.05 -3.74 -4.84
C ASP A 115 -10.04 -2.62 -5.08
N ARG A 116 -8.87 -2.92 -5.68
CA ARG A 116 -7.92 -1.87 -6.08
C ARG A 116 -8.46 -0.99 -7.20
N LYS A 117 -9.21 -1.57 -8.13
CA LYS A 117 -9.87 -0.78 -9.18
C LYS A 117 -10.92 0.16 -8.59
N ALA A 118 -11.71 -0.31 -7.62
CA ALA A 118 -12.72 0.48 -6.94
C ALA A 118 -12.11 1.56 -6.01
N SER A 119 -10.95 1.28 -5.39
CA SER A 119 -10.29 2.26 -4.51
C SER A 119 -9.73 3.45 -5.26
N ILE A 120 -9.37 3.34 -6.54
CA ILE A 120 -9.00 4.50 -7.36
C ILE A 120 -10.10 5.57 -7.34
N GLY A 121 -11.36 5.17 -7.50
CA GLY A 121 -12.47 6.11 -7.49
C GLY A 121 -12.61 6.80 -6.13
N ARG A 122 -12.44 6.05 -5.03
CA ARG A 122 -12.48 6.62 -3.68
C ARG A 122 -11.35 7.64 -3.46
N ILE A 123 -10.14 7.30 -3.86
CA ILE A 123 -8.95 8.14 -3.69
C ILE A 123 -9.00 9.36 -4.60
N ALA A 124 -9.48 9.21 -5.83
CA ALA A 124 -9.71 10.34 -6.72
C ALA A 124 -10.75 11.31 -6.11
N MET A 125 -11.79 10.82 -5.44
CA MET A 125 -12.74 11.68 -4.72
C MET A 125 -12.10 12.37 -3.51
N GLU A 126 -11.20 11.71 -2.78
CA GLU A 126 -10.46 12.32 -1.67
C GLU A 126 -9.55 13.45 -2.16
N ASN A 127 -8.84 13.24 -3.28
CA ASN A 127 -8.01 14.28 -3.88
C ASN A 127 -8.86 15.44 -4.43
N CYS A 128 -10.06 15.16 -4.92
CA CYS A 128 -11.00 16.14 -5.49
C CYS A 128 -12.08 16.59 -4.50
N ALA A 129 -11.81 16.52 -3.19
CA ALA A 129 -12.82 16.76 -2.17
C ALA A 129 -13.39 18.20 -2.24
N LEU A 130 -12.58 19.18 -2.63
CA LEU A 130 -13.00 20.58 -2.73
C LEU A 130 -13.98 20.78 -3.91
N GLU A 131 -13.65 20.24 -5.08
CA GLU A 131 -14.50 20.27 -6.27
C GLU A 131 -15.80 19.49 -6.04
N TYR A 132 -15.72 18.37 -5.34
CA TYR A 132 -16.88 17.59 -4.93
C TYR A 132 -17.79 18.40 -3.99
N MET A 133 -17.21 19.11 -3.01
CA MET A 133 -17.97 19.98 -2.11
C MET A 133 -18.64 21.14 -2.86
N GLU A 134 -17.96 21.79 -3.81
CA GLU A 134 -18.56 22.84 -4.64
C GLU A 134 -19.78 22.32 -5.41
N GLN A 135 -19.66 21.13 -6.03
CA GLN A 135 -20.74 20.48 -6.74
C GLN A 135 -21.90 20.12 -5.81
N PHE A 136 -21.60 19.50 -4.67
CA PHE A 136 -22.59 19.12 -3.66
C PHE A 136 -23.35 20.34 -3.12
N GLU A 137 -22.64 21.43 -2.80
CA GLU A 137 -23.25 22.68 -2.36
C GLU A 137 -24.18 23.26 -3.41
N CYS A 138 -23.79 23.24 -4.70
CA CYS A 138 -24.65 23.71 -5.77
C CYS A 138 -25.95 22.91 -5.87
N PHE A 139 -25.88 21.58 -5.81
CA PHE A 139 -27.07 20.73 -5.86
C PHE A 139 -27.96 20.89 -4.63
N ARG A 140 -27.36 21.14 -3.45
CA ARG A 140 -28.11 21.32 -2.21
C ARG A 140 -28.77 22.70 -2.14
N ASN A 141 -28.03 23.76 -2.47
CA ASN A 141 -28.46 25.15 -2.39
C ASN A 141 -27.84 25.94 -3.58
N PRO A 142 -28.51 25.99 -4.75
CA PRO A 142 -27.96 26.71 -5.89
C PRO A 142 -27.88 28.21 -5.60
N LYS A 143 -26.68 28.80 -5.69
CA LYS A 143 -26.43 30.22 -5.45
C LYS A 143 -26.97 31.13 -6.56
N THR A 144 -27.16 30.58 -7.77
CA THR A 144 -27.56 31.35 -8.95
C THR A 144 -28.67 30.62 -9.69
N TRP A 145 -29.67 31.35 -10.20
CA TRP A 145 -30.77 30.78 -10.98
C TRP A 145 -30.28 30.01 -12.23
N TRP A 146 -29.14 30.42 -12.80
CA TRP A 146 -28.48 29.74 -13.91
C TRP A 146 -27.92 28.37 -13.51
N SER A 147 -27.33 28.24 -12.31
CA SER A 147 -26.81 26.94 -11.85
C SER A 147 -27.94 25.96 -11.59
N GLN A 148 -29.09 26.43 -11.09
CA GLN A 148 -30.31 25.63 -10.99
C GLN A 148 -30.85 25.23 -12.38
N GLY A 149 -30.96 26.18 -13.32
CA GLY A 149 -31.47 25.92 -14.66
C GLY A 149 -30.57 24.99 -15.50
N THR A 150 -29.28 24.94 -15.18
CA THR A 150 -28.30 24.06 -15.84
C THR A 150 -27.90 22.85 -14.99
N MET A 151 -28.61 22.55 -13.89
CA MET A 151 -28.34 21.39 -13.04
C MET A 151 -26.86 21.32 -12.58
N CYS A 152 -26.29 22.45 -12.16
CA CYS A 152 -24.92 22.55 -11.66
C CYS A 152 -23.87 21.99 -12.64
N ASN A 153 -24.09 22.21 -13.94
CA ASN A 153 -23.20 21.69 -15.00
C ASN A 153 -21.77 22.23 -14.90
N ALA A 154 -21.56 23.47 -14.44
CA ALA A 154 -20.24 24.07 -14.35
C ALA A 154 -19.40 23.39 -13.25
N GLU A 155 -19.99 23.24 -12.06
CA GLU A 155 -19.41 22.57 -10.90
C GLU A 155 -19.19 21.09 -11.18
N SER A 156 -20.17 20.44 -11.84
CA SER A 156 -20.06 19.04 -12.26
C SER A 156 -18.91 18.82 -13.25
N ARG A 157 -18.69 19.74 -14.19
CA ARG A 157 -17.55 19.66 -15.12
C ARG A 157 -16.21 19.79 -14.40
N LYS A 158 -16.10 20.67 -13.41
CA LYS A 158 -14.87 20.81 -12.59
C LYS A 158 -14.58 19.52 -11.82
N PHE A 159 -15.58 18.98 -11.13
CA PHE A 159 -15.45 17.73 -10.40
C PHE A 159 -15.07 16.57 -11.32
N ASN A 160 -15.82 16.36 -12.41
CA ASN A 160 -15.53 15.27 -13.36
C ASN A 160 -14.12 15.39 -13.94
N ARG A 161 -13.68 16.61 -14.27
CA ARG A 161 -12.31 16.86 -14.75
C ARG A 161 -11.27 16.47 -13.70
N CYS A 162 -11.42 16.91 -12.46
CA CYS A 162 -10.51 16.52 -11.39
C CYS A 162 -10.50 15.01 -11.21
N TYR A 163 -11.68 14.40 -11.08
CA TYR A 163 -11.86 12.97 -10.85
C TYR A 163 -11.23 12.11 -11.95
N ASP A 164 -11.47 12.46 -13.22
CA ASP A 164 -10.93 11.74 -14.36
C ASP A 164 -9.40 11.84 -14.42
N MET A 165 -8.85 13.04 -14.19
CA MET A 165 -7.39 13.25 -14.23
C MET A 165 -6.69 12.56 -13.07
N GLN A 166 -7.22 12.65 -11.84
CA GLN A 166 -6.69 11.94 -10.68
C GLN A 166 -6.74 10.43 -10.88
N SER A 167 -7.85 9.90 -11.42
CA SER A 167 -7.98 8.47 -11.73
C SER A 167 -6.92 8.02 -12.74
N LYS A 168 -6.63 8.83 -13.76
CA LYS A 168 -5.57 8.55 -14.74
C LYS A 168 -4.18 8.61 -14.13
N PHE A 169 -3.90 9.61 -13.29
CA PHE A 169 -2.61 9.70 -12.60
C PHE A 169 -2.37 8.52 -11.65
N LEU A 170 -3.38 8.12 -10.87
CA LEU A 170 -3.28 6.94 -10.01
C LEU A 170 -3.00 5.66 -10.82
N LYS A 171 -3.70 5.46 -11.94
CA LYS A 171 -3.43 4.34 -12.85
C LYS A 171 -2.01 4.40 -13.42
N ALA A 172 -1.58 5.56 -13.92
CA ALA A 172 -0.26 5.76 -14.50
C ALA A 172 0.87 5.53 -13.49
N LEU A 173 0.68 5.96 -12.24
CA LEU A 173 1.60 5.73 -11.13
C LEU A 173 1.63 4.27 -10.64
N GLY A 174 0.78 3.40 -11.20
CA GLY A 174 0.75 1.98 -10.86
C GLY A 174 -0.08 1.65 -9.63
N TYR A 175 -1.01 2.52 -9.21
CA TYR A 175 -1.86 2.23 -8.05
C TYR A 175 -2.63 0.91 -8.17
N MET A 176 -2.96 0.47 -9.39
CA MET A 176 -3.62 -0.82 -9.66
C MET A 176 -2.72 -2.06 -9.60
N THR A 177 -1.40 -1.95 -9.49
CA THR A 177 -0.56 -3.16 -9.43
C THR A 177 -0.88 -3.96 -8.17
N MET A 178 -0.76 -5.30 -8.21
CA MET A 178 -1.06 -6.17 -7.06
C MET A 178 0.12 -6.31 -6.08
N ASP A 179 1.12 -5.45 -6.18
CA ASP A 179 2.31 -5.53 -5.32
C ASP A 179 1.95 -5.30 -3.85
N ALA A 180 2.59 -6.03 -2.96
CA ALA A 180 2.42 -5.86 -1.52
C ALA A 180 2.97 -4.47 -1.14
N ARG A 181 2.05 -3.56 -0.84
CA ARG A 181 2.33 -2.18 -0.43
C ARG A 181 1.81 -1.93 0.97
N THR A 182 2.57 -1.15 1.72
CA THR A 182 2.14 -0.62 3.01
C THR A 182 1.13 0.52 2.81
N PRO A 183 0.23 0.78 3.77
CA PRO A 183 -0.70 1.92 3.68
C PRO A 183 0.03 3.25 3.43
N GLU A 184 1.21 3.43 4.01
CA GLU A 184 2.03 4.64 3.83
C GLU A 184 2.57 4.77 2.40
N GLU A 185 2.82 3.67 1.70
CA GLU A 185 3.21 3.69 0.28
C GLU A 185 2.03 4.05 -0.63
N ASP A 186 0.84 3.56 -0.31
CA ASP A 186 -0.39 3.89 -1.03
C ASP A 186 -0.77 5.38 -0.85
N GLU A 187 -0.70 5.88 0.39
CA GLU A 187 -0.88 7.30 0.70
C GLU A 187 0.14 8.17 -0.05
N ARG A 188 1.40 7.73 -0.16
CA ARG A 188 2.37 8.43 -1.01
C ARG A 188 1.86 8.51 -2.44
N ILE A 189 1.45 7.40 -3.06
CA ILE A 189 0.99 7.45 -4.46
C ILE A 189 -0.19 8.42 -4.61
N GLN A 190 -1.13 8.43 -3.67
CA GLN A 190 -2.24 9.37 -3.61
C GLN A 190 -1.78 10.84 -3.57
N MET A 191 -0.89 11.17 -2.64
CA MET A 191 -0.33 12.53 -2.51
C MET A 191 0.44 12.97 -3.77
N HIS A 192 1.08 12.02 -4.46
CA HIS A 192 1.80 12.29 -5.70
C HIS A 192 0.87 12.53 -6.87
N ALA A 193 -0.22 11.77 -6.99
CA ALA A 193 -1.26 12.06 -7.98
C ALA A 193 -1.80 13.48 -7.81
N ASP A 194 -2.06 13.91 -6.57
CA ASP A 194 -2.51 15.28 -6.28
C ASP A 194 -1.48 16.33 -6.68
N LYS A 195 -0.21 16.15 -6.30
CA LYS A 195 0.86 17.06 -6.68
C LYS A 195 1.04 17.19 -8.19
N LEU A 196 0.83 16.11 -8.95
CA LEU A 196 0.86 16.13 -10.41
C LEU A 196 -0.32 16.94 -10.97
N TYR A 197 -1.51 16.77 -10.41
CA TYR A 197 -2.69 17.55 -10.78
C TYR A 197 -2.50 19.05 -10.53
N GLN A 198 -1.97 19.43 -9.36
CA GLN A 198 -1.67 20.83 -9.05
C GLN A 198 -0.66 21.45 -10.03
N ARG A 199 0.36 20.69 -10.44
CA ARG A 199 1.32 21.15 -11.46
C ARG A 199 0.68 21.33 -12.83
N MET A 200 -0.20 20.41 -13.21
CA MET A 200 -0.97 20.55 -14.45
C MET A 200 -1.80 21.84 -14.45
N LEU A 201 -2.51 22.12 -13.35
CA LEU A 201 -3.28 23.37 -13.21
C LEU A 201 -2.38 24.62 -13.28
N GLN A 202 -1.17 24.57 -12.72
CA GLN A 202 -0.21 25.67 -12.82
C GLN A 202 0.24 25.90 -14.27
N GLN A 203 0.57 24.83 -15.00
CA GLN A 203 0.95 24.91 -16.42
C GLN A 203 -0.17 25.50 -17.27
N GLU A 204 -1.42 25.07 -17.05
CA GLU A 204 -2.59 25.60 -17.75
C GLU A 204 -2.79 27.09 -17.47
N ALA A 205 -2.72 27.49 -16.20
CA ALA A 205 -2.86 28.89 -15.81
C ALA A 205 -1.76 29.78 -16.43
N GLU A 206 -0.53 29.27 -16.56
CA GLU A 206 0.57 29.97 -17.23
C GLU A 206 0.33 30.10 -18.74
N ILE A 207 -0.22 29.06 -19.39
CA ILE A 207 -0.60 29.09 -20.80
C ILE A 207 -1.72 30.11 -21.03
N GLU A 208 -2.74 30.12 -20.18
CA GLU A 208 -3.85 31.07 -20.26
C GLU A 208 -3.36 32.52 -20.08
N LYS A 209 -2.47 32.76 -19.11
CA LYS A 209 -1.85 34.07 -18.92
C LYS A 209 -1.03 34.50 -20.13
N ALA A 210 -0.19 33.60 -20.67
CA ALA A 210 0.59 33.88 -21.87
C ALA A 210 -0.31 34.24 -23.06
N LYS A 211 -1.41 33.49 -23.26
CA LYS A 211 -2.41 33.78 -24.30
C LYS A 211 -3.09 35.13 -24.07
N ALA A 212 -3.49 35.44 -22.85
CA ALA A 212 -4.14 36.71 -22.51
C ALA A 212 -3.20 37.93 -22.71
N GLU A 213 -1.91 37.76 -22.40
CA GLU A 213 -0.87 38.79 -22.56
C GLU A 213 -0.29 38.84 -23.99
N GLY A 214 -0.69 37.94 -24.89
CA GLY A 214 -0.14 37.84 -26.25
C GLY A 214 1.32 37.37 -26.31
N ARG A 215 1.82 36.73 -25.25
CA ARG A 215 3.15 36.12 -25.19
C ARG A 215 3.15 34.75 -25.88
N PRO A 216 4.30 34.27 -26.39
CA PRO A 216 4.38 32.93 -26.94
C PRO A 216 4.03 31.88 -25.87
N ILE A 217 3.26 30.86 -26.27
CA ILE A 217 2.82 29.79 -25.37
C ILE A 217 4.06 29.04 -24.85
N PRO A 218 4.28 28.99 -23.52
CA PRO A 218 5.39 28.24 -22.96
C PRO A 218 5.21 26.74 -23.24
N LYS A 219 6.30 26.05 -23.58
CA LYS A 219 6.31 24.60 -23.77
C LYS A 219 6.75 23.94 -22.47
N PHE A 220 5.88 23.13 -21.88
CA PHE A 220 6.21 22.35 -20.69
C PHE A 220 6.58 20.92 -21.05
N GLU A 221 7.39 20.30 -20.19
CA GLU A 221 7.55 18.86 -20.20
C GLU A 221 6.28 18.19 -19.65
N SER A 222 6.01 16.97 -20.10
CA SER A 222 4.89 16.16 -19.61
C SER A 222 4.83 16.12 -18.09
N VAL A 223 3.65 16.30 -17.51
CA VAL A 223 3.41 16.19 -16.07
C VAL A 223 3.86 14.82 -15.56
N LEU A 224 3.73 13.77 -16.38
CA LEU A 224 4.12 12.40 -16.06
C LEU A 224 5.55 12.04 -16.51
N SER A 225 6.37 13.02 -16.91
CA SER A 225 7.77 12.77 -17.23
C SER A 225 8.51 12.18 -16.01
N LYS A 226 9.51 11.33 -16.25
CA LYS A 226 10.33 10.73 -15.17
C LYS A 226 10.89 11.76 -14.19
N ARG A 227 11.28 12.93 -14.69
CA ARG A 227 11.74 14.06 -13.87
C ARG A 227 10.61 14.62 -13.01
N ASN A 228 9.45 14.88 -13.59
CA ASN A 228 8.32 15.44 -12.84
C ASN A 228 7.75 14.44 -11.83
N VAL A 229 7.64 13.16 -12.19
CA VAL A 229 7.26 12.09 -11.27
C VAL A 229 8.28 11.97 -10.14
N SER A 230 9.58 11.86 -10.42
CA SER A 230 10.61 11.78 -9.35
C SER A 230 10.66 13.02 -8.44
N GLN A 231 10.47 14.23 -9.00
CA GLN A 231 10.35 15.46 -8.21
C GLN A 231 9.03 15.51 -7.43
N ALA A 232 7.96 14.89 -7.94
CA ALA A 232 6.72 14.72 -7.21
C ALA A 232 6.98 13.82 -6.00
N MET A 233 7.55 12.63 -6.23
CA MET A 233 7.88 11.53 -5.30
C MET A 233 8.81 11.91 -4.12
N GLY A 234 9.27 13.17 -4.07
CA GLY A 234 10.29 13.62 -3.13
C GLY A 234 11.66 13.13 -3.60
N GLY A 235 12.58 14.06 -3.89
CA GLY A 235 13.95 13.71 -4.24
C GLY A 235 14.65 12.99 -3.08
N VAL A 236 14.51 11.68 -3.00
CA VAL A 236 15.24 10.85 -2.06
C VAL A 236 16.66 10.68 -2.62
N SER A 237 17.61 11.19 -1.85
CA SER A 237 19.05 10.97 -1.95
C SER A 237 19.38 9.52 -2.29
N GLN A 238 20.42 9.31 -3.11
CA GLN A 238 20.82 8.03 -3.72
C GLN A 238 21.16 6.87 -2.75
N ASN A 239 20.96 7.01 -1.44
CA ASN A 239 21.46 6.08 -0.41
C ASN A 239 20.43 5.16 0.25
N THR A 240 19.15 5.18 -0.14
CA THR A 240 18.19 4.13 0.26
C THR A 240 17.52 3.54 -0.96
N ARG A 241 18.25 2.64 -1.64
CA ARG A 241 17.66 1.64 -2.54
C ARG A 241 16.92 0.60 -1.70
N THR A 242 15.72 0.91 -1.26
CA THR A 242 14.67 -0.11 -1.23
C THR A 242 14.10 -0.20 -2.64
N ALA A 243 13.92 -1.42 -3.12
CA ALA A 243 13.68 -1.78 -4.52
C ALA A 243 12.44 -1.13 -5.17
N GLN A 244 11.60 -0.41 -4.43
CA GLN A 244 10.26 0.03 -4.89
C GLN A 244 10.23 1.43 -5.53
N ALA A 245 11.15 2.34 -5.20
CA ALA A 245 11.26 3.63 -5.93
C ALA A 245 11.84 3.46 -7.34
N VAL A 246 12.46 2.31 -7.62
CA VAL A 246 13.07 1.97 -8.91
C VAL A 246 12.01 1.52 -9.92
N GLU A 247 10.87 0.98 -9.49
CA GLU A 247 9.84 0.44 -10.41
C GLU A 247 8.86 1.50 -10.92
N ILE A 248 8.41 2.42 -10.07
CA ILE A 248 7.49 3.51 -10.50
C ILE A 248 8.24 4.56 -11.34
N GLY A 249 9.55 4.73 -11.09
CA GLY A 249 10.43 5.64 -11.85
C GLY A 249 11.12 5.00 -13.07
N ASN A 250 11.04 3.68 -13.27
CA ASN A 250 11.42 3.02 -14.52
C ASN A 250 10.21 2.91 -15.46
N LEU A 251 9.67 4.08 -15.83
CA LEU A 251 9.04 4.23 -17.14
C LEU A 251 10.15 4.10 -18.19
N ASN A 252 10.63 2.88 -18.45
CA ASN A 252 11.41 2.64 -19.65
C ASN A 252 10.41 2.65 -20.80
N SER A 253 10.64 3.51 -21.79
CA SER A 253 9.87 3.54 -23.03
C SER A 253 9.84 2.18 -23.75
N ALA A 254 10.82 1.31 -23.49
CA ALA A 254 10.84 -0.08 -23.94
C ALA A 254 9.75 -0.94 -23.26
N ASP A 255 9.58 -0.83 -21.94
CA ASP A 255 8.52 -1.54 -21.21
C ASP A 255 7.14 -1.06 -21.65
N GLU A 256 7.00 0.24 -21.94
CA GLU A 256 5.75 0.78 -22.50
C GLU A 256 5.44 0.20 -23.88
N SER A 257 6.41 0.22 -24.81
CA SER A 257 6.19 -0.32 -26.16
C SER A 257 5.84 -1.81 -26.14
N ASP A 258 6.45 -2.57 -25.24
CA ASP A 258 6.21 -4.01 -25.09
C ASP A 258 4.82 -4.29 -24.50
N ILE A 259 4.36 -3.48 -23.54
CA ILE A 259 3.00 -3.58 -23.00
C ILE A 259 1.96 -3.18 -24.06
N TRP A 260 2.21 -2.11 -24.82
CA TRP A 260 1.35 -1.72 -25.94
C TRP A 260 1.29 -2.80 -27.02
N ALA A 261 2.39 -3.51 -27.26
CA ALA A 261 2.47 -4.61 -28.24
C ALA A 261 1.52 -5.77 -27.89
N GLN A 262 1.23 -5.98 -26.61
CA GLN A 262 0.35 -7.05 -26.12
C GLN A 262 -1.14 -6.77 -26.35
N ILE A 263 -1.51 -5.50 -26.59
CA ILE A 263 -2.89 -5.16 -26.95
C ILE A 263 -3.19 -5.70 -28.34
N LYS A 264 -4.34 -6.40 -28.47
CA LYS A 264 -4.86 -6.85 -29.76
C LYS A 264 -4.90 -5.70 -30.76
N PRO A 265 -4.54 -5.93 -32.04
CA PRO A 265 -4.39 -4.85 -33.03
C PRO A 265 -5.69 -4.08 -33.28
N GLU A 266 -6.85 -4.74 -33.17
CA GLU A 266 -8.16 -4.09 -33.30
C GLU A 266 -8.43 -3.11 -32.16
N ALA A 267 -8.27 -3.57 -30.91
CA ALA A 267 -8.41 -2.73 -29.73
C ALA A 267 -7.40 -1.57 -29.73
N ARG A 268 -6.16 -1.81 -30.19
CA ARG A 268 -5.15 -0.76 -30.31
C ARG A 268 -5.58 0.34 -31.27
N LYS A 269 -6.13 0.00 -32.44
CA LYS A 269 -6.65 0.99 -33.40
C LYS A 269 -7.80 1.80 -32.81
N GLU A 270 -8.67 1.19 -32.01
CA GLU A 270 -9.73 1.92 -31.31
C GLU A 270 -9.18 2.89 -30.26
N TYR A 271 -8.16 2.48 -29.51
CA TYR A 271 -7.45 3.37 -28.60
C TYR A 271 -6.77 4.52 -29.33
N GLU A 272 -6.03 4.25 -30.40
CA GLU A 272 -5.37 5.28 -31.21
C GLU A 272 -6.38 6.30 -31.76
N LYS A 273 -7.54 5.85 -32.26
CA LYS A 273 -8.63 6.75 -32.69
C LYS A 273 -9.17 7.62 -31.56
N LYS A 274 -9.30 7.08 -30.34
CA LYS A 274 -9.73 7.88 -29.16
C LYS A 274 -8.67 8.92 -28.79
N LEU A 275 -7.40 8.53 -28.88
CA LEU A 275 -6.25 9.38 -28.59
C LEU A 275 -6.08 10.53 -29.61
N GLU A 276 -6.47 10.34 -30.87
CA GLU A 276 -6.42 11.37 -31.92
C GLU A 276 -7.29 12.59 -31.59
N ASN A 277 -8.44 12.38 -30.94
CA ASN A 277 -9.37 13.45 -30.55
C ASN A 277 -8.88 14.27 -29.34
N LEU A 278 -7.83 13.83 -28.65
CA LEU A 278 -7.27 14.49 -27.48
C LEU A 278 -6.11 15.41 -27.85
N THR A 279 -5.91 16.43 -27.02
CA THR A 279 -4.72 17.28 -27.06
C THR A 279 -3.45 16.44 -26.81
N PRO A 280 -2.26 16.87 -27.29
CA PRO A 280 -1.04 16.07 -27.13
C PRO A 280 -0.71 15.74 -25.66
N GLU A 281 -1.01 16.65 -24.74
CA GLU A 281 -0.78 16.47 -23.30
C GLU A 281 -1.77 15.47 -22.69
N GLU A 282 -3.06 15.62 -22.97
CA GLU A 282 -4.09 14.67 -22.51
C GLU A 282 -3.89 13.27 -23.11
N ARG A 283 -3.42 13.20 -24.36
CA ARG A 283 -3.12 11.95 -25.06
C ARG A 283 -2.05 11.15 -24.33
N GLU A 284 -1.00 11.80 -23.87
CA GLU A 284 0.07 11.14 -23.14
C GLU A 284 -0.42 10.61 -21.79
N ILE A 285 -1.21 11.40 -21.07
CA ILE A 285 -1.78 11.00 -19.77
C ILE A 285 -2.71 9.80 -19.94
N GLU A 286 -3.57 9.81 -20.95
CA GLU A 286 -4.45 8.68 -21.28
C GLU A 286 -3.62 7.44 -21.65
N ARG A 287 -2.59 7.61 -22.49
CA ARG A 287 -1.70 6.52 -22.89
C ARG A 287 -1.04 5.88 -21.68
N LEU A 288 -0.47 6.68 -20.77
CA LEU A 288 0.20 6.18 -19.58
C LEU A 288 -0.77 5.54 -18.58
N ALA A 289 -1.98 6.07 -18.43
CA ALA A 289 -3.02 5.44 -17.64
C ALA A 289 -3.40 4.03 -18.17
N VAL A 290 -3.51 3.88 -19.50
CA VAL A 290 -3.76 2.58 -20.14
C VAL A 290 -2.59 1.61 -19.93
N VAL A 291 -1.34 2.08 -20.07
CA VAL A 291 -0.16 1.25 -19.76
C VAL A 291 -0.18 0.77 -18.31
N GLY A 292 -0.49 1.67 -17.37
CA GLY A 292 -0.61 1.31 -15.95
C GLY A 292 -1.67 0.25 -15.69
N GLU A 293 -2.83 0.35 -16.36
CA GLU A 293 -3.90 -0.65 -16.28
C GLU A 293 -3.49 -2.00 -16.88
N LEU A 294 -2.85 -2.01 -18.04
CA LEU A 294 -2.35 -3.25 -18.66
C LEU A 294 -1.26 -3.91 -17.83
N ARG A 295 -0.37 -3.13 -17.23
CA ARG A 295 0.65 -3.65 -16.30
C ARG A 295 0.00 -4.39 -15.13
N ALA A 296 -1.05 -3.81 -14.55
CA ALA A 296 -1.81 -4.45 -13.48
C ALA A 296 -2.49 -5.75 -13.95
N GLN A 297 -3.15 -5.74 -15.11
CA GLN A 297 -3.79 -6.92 -15.68
C GLN A 297 -2.78 -8.04 -15.99
N ASN A 298 -1.61 -7.68 -16.52
CA ASN A 298 -0.53 -8.63 -16.77
C ASN A 298 0.03 -9.21 -15.47
N GLY A 299 0.12 -8.42 -14.41
CA GLY A 299 0.48 -8.89 -13.07
C GLY A 299 -0.50 -9.95 -12.56
N VAL A 300 -1.80 -9.68 -12.67
CA VAL A 300 -2.86 -10.64 -12.31
C VAL A 300 -2.79 -11.89 -13.18
N ALA A 301 -2.59 -11.75 -14.49
CA ALA A 301 -2.47 -12.88 -15.41
C ALA A 301 -1.28 -13.80 -15.05
N LYS A 302 -0.14 -13.21 -14.66
CA LYS A 302 1.03 -13.97 -14.17
C LYS A 302 0.74 -14.71 -12.87
N GLN A 303 0.05 -14.08 -11.92
CA GLN A 303 -0.35 -14.72 -10.67
C GLN A 303 -1.34 -15.87 -10.92
N LEU A 304 -2.29 -15.69 -11.85
CA LEU A 304 -3.19 -16.75 -12.30
C LEU A 304 -2.41 -17.93 -12.88
N GLU A 305 -1.47 -17.68 -13.79
CA GLU A 305 -0.64 -18.72 -14.39
C GLU A 305 0.14 -19.50 -13.32
N GLN A 306 0.74 -18.80 -12.36
CA GLN A 306 1.45 -19.41 -11.23
C GLN A 306 0.53 -20.32 -10.41
N THR A 307 -0.70 -19.88 -10.09
CA THR A 307 -1.66 -20.72 -9.35
C THR A 307 -2.03 -22.01 -10.09
N PHE A 308 -2.17 -21.96 -11.43
CA PHE A 308 -2.43 -23.16 -12.24
C PHE A 308 -1.21 -24.09 -12.32
N ILE A 309 0.01 -23.55 -12.39
CA ILE A 309 1.24 -24.35 -12.36
C ILE A 309 1.37 -25.06 -11.00
N GLU A 310 1.14 -24.35 -9.91
CA GLU A 310 1.15 -24.92 -8.55
C GLU A 310 0.11 -26.03 -8.41
N GLU A 311 -1.11 -25.85 -8.92
CA GLU A 311 -2.14 -26.89 -8.95
C GLU A 311 -1.65 -28.12 -9.72
N ARG A 312 -1.05 -27.94 -10.90
CA ARG A 312 -0.55 -29.05 -11.73
C ARG A 312 0.54 -29.82 -11.00
N VAL A 313 1.48 -29.13 -10.34
CA VAL A 313 2.54 -29.75 -9.55
C VAL A 313 1.96 -30.49 -8.33
N ALA A 314 1.00 -29.91 -7.62
CA ALA A 314 0.34 -30.56 -6.48
C ALA A 314 -0.42 -31.83 -6.92
N ARG A 315 -1.07 -31.80 -8.09
CA ARG A 315 -1.70 -32.98 -8.70
C ARG A 315 -0.67 -34.07 -9.02
N MET A 316 0.46 -33.71 -9.62
CA MET A 316 1.54 -34.66 -9.93
C MET A 316 2.10 -35.31 -8.66
N LYS A 317 2.38 -34.52 -7.62
CA LYS A 317 2.85 -35.05 -6.32
C LYS A 317 1.86 -36.01 -5.67
N ARG A 318 0.54 -35.73 -5.75
CA ARG A 318 -0.49 -36.64 -5.25
C ARG A 318 -0.52 -37.95 -6.04
N ARG A 319 -0.27 -37.93 -7.34
CA ARG A 319 -0.16 -39.13 -8.17
C ARG A 319 1.06 -39.97 -7.83
N GLU A 320 2.22 -39.32 -7.71
CA GLU A 320 3.48 -39.98 -7.32
C GLU A 320 3.38 -40.62 -5.94
N ALA A 321 2.68 -39.98 -5.00
CA ALA A 321 2.41 -40.51 -3.67
C ALA A 321 1.30 -41.58 -3.62
N GLY A 322 0.68 -41.92 -4.76
CA GLY A 322 -0.45 -42.87 -4.81
C GLY A 322 -1.76 -42.37 -4.20
N GLN A 323 -1.85 -41.06 -3.89
CA GLN A 323 -2.99 -40.38 -3.29
C GLN A 323 -3.82 -39.61 -4.34
N ALA A 324 -3.91 -40.13 -5.56
CA ALA A 324 -4.68 -39.49 -6.64
C ALA A 324 -6.17 -39.48 -6.29
N THR A 325 -6.82 -38.32 -6.44
CA THR A 325 -8.26 -38.19 -6.19
C THR A 325 -9.09 -38.53 -7.42
N PHE A 326 -10.38 -38.84 -7.23
CA PHE A 326 -11.31 -39.11 -8.35
C PHE A 326 -11.42 -37.94 -9.35
N GLY A 327 -11.25 -36.70 -8.87
CA GLY A 327 -11.16 -35.54 -9.76
C GLY A 327 -9.88 -35.54 -10.62
N ASP A 328 -8.77 -36.04 -10.10
CA ASP A 328 -7.50 -36.10 -10.81
C ASP A 328 -7.53 -37.15 -11.94
N THR A 329 -8.25 -38.25 -11.76
CA THR A 329 -8.42 -39.28 -12.81
C THR A 329 -9.29 -38.77 -13.95
N ILE A 330 -10.42 -38.10 -13.64
CA ILE A 330 -11.27 -37.44 -14.65
C ILE A 330 -10.49 -36.39 -15.45
N LYS A 331 -9.78 -35.47 -14.78
CA LYS A 331 -8.99 -34.42 -15.46
C LYS A 331 -7.93 -35.01 -16.41
N THR A 332 -7.36 -36.17 -16.08
CA THR A 332 -6.41 -36.88 -16.97
C THR A 332 -7.11 -37.42 -18.21
N LEU A 333 -8.27 -38.04 -18.01
CA LEU A 333 -9.07 -38.66 -19.07
C LEU A 333 -9.55 -37.62 -20.10
N TRP A 334 -9.74 -36.38 -19.66
CA TRP A 334 -10.16 -35.25 -20.50
C TRP A 334 -9.00 -34.44 -21.09
N GLY A 335 -7.74 -34.90 -20.94
CA GLY A 335 -6.57 -34.23 -21.53
C GLY A 335 -6.16 -32.92 -20.84
N TRP A 336 -6.68 -32.64 -19.65
CA TRP A 336 -6.30 -31.48 -18.82
C TRP A 336 -5.16 -31.82 -17.83
N GLY A 337 -4.40 -32.89 -18.15
CA GLY A 337 -3.25 -33.40 -17.40
C GLY A 337 -2.05 -32.48 -17.53
#